data_AF-A0A9E0UC11-F1
#
_entry.id   AF-A0A9E0UC11-F1
#
_cell.length_a   1.000
_cell.length_b   1.000
_cell.length_c   1.000
_cell.angle_alpha   90.00
_cell.angle_beta   90.00
_cell.angle_gamma   90.00
#
_symmetry.space_group_name_H-M   'P 1'
#
loop_
_entity.id
_entity.type
_entity.pdbx_description
1 polymer ?
#
loop_
_entity_poly.entity_id
_entity_poly.type
_entity_poly.pdbx_seq_one_letter_code
_entity_poly.pdbx_strand_id
1 'polypeptide(L)'
;MATPATTSDRTDADKGAAQTAAAFGAAAAITVLFNVVLAFVKDAYAPLNTLMAHLTGHHWVTHGLADILVFVALGWLFAARGIPARGLTIGLVVALGAAVVVAGAALGGWFILF
;
A
#
# COMPACT_ATOMS: atom_id res chain seq x y z
N MET A 1 30.98 22.04 -19.51
CA MET A 1 30.57 22.86 -18.35
C MET A 1 29.07 22.71 -18.22
N ALA A 2 28.58 21.92 -17.26
CA ALA A 2 27.15 21.70 -17.08
C ALA A 2 26.55 22.91 -16.35
N THR A 3 25.52 23.53 -16.94
CA THR A 3 24.81 24.65 -16.34
C THR A 3 24.08 24.17 -15.08
N PRO A 4 24.27 24.79 -13.91
CA PRO A 4 23.58 24.37 -12.69
C PRO A 4 22.06 24.60 -12.82
N ALA A 5 21.27 23.62 -12.37
CA ALA A 5 19.80 23.70 -12.37
C ALA A 5 19.31 24.91 -11.57
N THR A 6 18.25 25.55 -12.05
CA THR A 6 17.70 26.77 -11.45
C THR A 6 16.83 26.43 -10.22
N THR A 7 16.64 27.38 -9.30
CA THR A 7 15.84 27.18 -8.08
C THR A 7 14.40 26.71 -8.37
N SER A 8 13.82 27.13 -9.50
CA SER A 8 12.50 26.67 -9.96
C SER A 8 12.49 25.19 -10.33
N ASP A 9 13.53 24.71 -11.04
CA ASP A 9 13.62 23.30 -11.46
C ASP A 9 13.62 22.35 -10.24
N ARG A 10 14.32 22.74 -9.17
CA ARG A 10 14.35 21.97 -7.93
C ARG A 10 12.99 21.98 -7.22
N THR A 11 12.34 23.14 -7.16
CA THR A 11 11.05 23.31 -6.48
C THR A 11 9.94 22.46 -7.12
N ASP A 12 9.92 22.35 -8.46
CA ASP A 12 8.90 21.57 -9.15
C ASP A 12 9.18 20.06 -9.09
N ALA A 13 10.45 19.66 -9.09
CA ALA A 13 10.85 18.28 -8.79
C ALA A 13 10.41 17.85 -7.37
N ASP A 14 10.62 18.72 -6.37
CA ASP A 14 10.23 18.46 -4.98
C ASP A 14 8.70 18.29 -4.83
N LYS A 15 7.92 19.12 -5.51
CA LYS A 15 6.45 18.98 -5.55
C LYS A 15 6.02 17.66 -6.19
N GLY A 16 6.63 17.29 -7.32
CA GLY A 16 6.33 16.04 -8.00
C GLY A 16 6.66 14.81 -7.14
N ALA A 17 7.79 14.83 -6.45
CA ALA A 17 8.18 13.79 -5.50
C ALA A 17 7.21 13.71 -4.31
N ALA A 18 6.81 14.85 -3.74
CA ALA A 18 5.86 14.90 -2.62
C ALA A 18 4.48 14.37 -3.01
N GLN A 19 3.98 14.70 -4.20
CA GLN A 19 2.72 14.20 -4.72
C GLN A 19 2.76 12.68 -4.94
N THR A 20 3.86 12.18 -5.51
CA THR A 20 4.08 10.73 -5.70
C THR A 20 4.14 10.00 -4.37
N ALA A 21 4.89 10.53 -3.41
CA ALA A 21 4.99 9.95 -2.07
C ALA A 21 3.63 9.89 -1.37
N ALA A 22 2.82 10.93 -1.51
CA ALA A 22 1.50 10.98 -0.90
C ALA A 22 0.50 10.02 -1.56
N ALA A 23 0.58 9.83 -2.89
CA ALA A 23 -0.17 8.80 -3.61
C ALA A 23 0.17 7.38 -3.14
N PHE A 24 1.46 7.05 -3.05
CA PHE A 24 1.90 5.76 -2.55
C PHE A 24 1.65 5.57 -1.05
N GLY A 25 1.67 6.64 -0.24
CA GLY A 25 1.26 6.58 1.16
C GLY A 25 -0.22 6.21 1.33
N ALA A 26 -1.10 6.77 0.49
CA ALA A 26 -2.51 6.39 0.48
C ALA A 26 -2.72 4.94 0.01
N ALA A 27 -1.97 4.52 -1.03
CA ALA A 27 -1.97 3.13 -1.48
C ALA A 27 -1.49 2.17 -0.39
N ALA A 28 -0.46 2.53 0.37
CA ALA A 28 0.04 1.74 1.49
C ALA A 28 -1.04 1.56 2.58
N ALA A 29 -1.74 2.63 2.96
CA ALA A 29 -2.79 2.55 3.96
C ALA A 29 -3.91 1.57 3.56
N ILE A 30 -4.31 1.60 2.29
CA ILE A 30 -5.31 0.66 1.76
C ILE A 30 -4.74 -0.77 1.68
N THR A 31 -3.51 -0.93 1.20
CA THR A 31 -2.86 -2.23 1.03
C THR A 31 -2.68 -2.94 2.37
N VAL A 32 -2.32 -2.21 3.43
CA VAL A 32 -2.18 -2.76 4.78
C VAL A 32 -3.50 -3.37 5.29
N LEU A 33 -4.62 -2.68 5.05
CA LEU A 33 -5.94 -3.21 5.40
C LEU A 33 -6.33 -4.40 4.51
N PHE A 34 -6.08 -4.29 3.20
CA PHE A 34 -6.31 -5.36 2.24
C PHE A 34 -5.56 -6.65 2.61
N ASN A 35 -4.28 -6.55 3.00
CA ASN A 35 -3.46 -7.69 3.42
C ASN A 35 -4.13 -8.50 4.53
N VAL A 36 -4.70 -7.82 5.54
CA VAL A 36 -5.37 -8.49 6.66
C VAL A 36 -6.69 -9.12 6.23
N VAL A 37 -7.49 -8.40 5.44
CA VAL A 37 -8.74 -8.95 4.89
C VAL A 37 -8.45 -10.19 4.04
N LEU A 38 -7.44 -10.15 3.18
CA LEU A 38 -7.05 -11.29 2.35
C LEU A 38 -6.58 -12.47 3.20
N ALA A 39 -5.88 -12.21 4.31
CA ALA A 39 -5.46 -13.25 5.25
C ALA A 39 -6.68 -13.95 5.87
N PHE A 40 -7.67 -13.19 6.34
CA PHE A 40 -8.89 -13.78 6.90
C PHE A 40 -9.69 -14.57 5.86
N VAL A 41 -9.85 -14.00 4.66
CA VAL A 41 -10.65 -14.64 3.61
C VAL A 41 -9.98 -15.94 3.13
N LYS A 42 -8.66 -15.95 2.93
CA LYS A 42 -7.98 -17.17 2.49
C LYS A 42 -7.92 -18.24 3.58
N ASP A 43 -7.85 -17.86 4.86
CA ASP A 43 -7.84 -18.81 5.96
C ASP A 43 -9.24 -19.39 6.21
N ALA A 44 -10.28 -18.57 6.07
CA ALA A 44 -11.68 -19.00 6.20
C ALA A 44 -12.22 -19.75 4.97
N TYR A 45 -11.56 -19.65 3.81
CA TYR A 45 -12.06 -20.21 2.54
C TYR A 45 -11.01 -21.07 1.83
N ALA A 46 -11.07 -22.38 2.09
CA ALA A 46 -10.14 -23.39 1.57
C ALA A 46 -9.94 -23.39 0.03
N PRO A 47 -10.98 -23.15 -0.81
CA PRO A 47 -10.77 -23.08 -2.27
C PRO A 47 -9.85 -21.93 -2.68
N LEU A 48 -9.96 -20.76 -2.05
CA LEU A 48 -9.06 -19.64 -2.32
C LEU A 48 -7.65 -19.95 -1.85
N ASN A 49 -7.49 -20.52 -0.65
CA ASN A 49 -6.18 -20.92 -0.13
C ASN A 49 -5.46 -21.87 -1.09
N THR A 50 -6.18 -22.90 -1.54
CA THR A 50 -5.69 -23.90 -2.48
C THR A 50 -5.32 -23.26 -3.82
N LEU A 51 -6.20 -22.42 -4.37
CA LEU A 51 -5.91 -21.66 -5.60
C LEU A 51 -4.62 -20.84 -5.46
N MET A 52 -4.47 -20.12 -4.35
CA MET A 52 -3.28 -19.32 -4.08
C MET A 52 -2.03 -20.20 -3.95
N ALA A 53 -2.10 -21.36 -3.31
CA ALA A 53 -0.99 -22.31 -3.25
C ALA A 53 -0.62 -22.84 -4.65
N HIS A 54 -1.60 -23.14 -5.51
CA HIS A 54 -1.33 -23.64 -6.87
C HIS A 54 -0.60 -22.64 -7.77
N LEU A 55 -0.84 -21.34 -7.61
CA LEU A 55 -0.27 -20.32 -8.49
C LEU A 55 1.25 -20.16 -8.33
N THR A 56 1.78 -20.33 -7.12
CA THR A 56 3.21 -20.08 -6.82
C THR A 56 3.88 -21.18 -6.00
N GLY A 57 3.17 -22.27 -5.70
CA GLY A 57 3.61 -23.33 -4.81
C GLY A 57 3.41 -23.03 -3.32
N HIS A 58 3.09 -21.78 -2.95
CA HIS A 58 2.87 -21.40 -1.56
C HIS A 58 1.88 -20.24 -1.43
N HIS A 59 0.77 -20.44 -0.69
CA HIS A 59 -0.29 -19.45 -0.59
C HIS A 59 0.18 -18.10 0.00
N TRP A 60 1.18 -18.09 0.89
CA TRP A 60 1.79 -16.85 1.39
C TRP A 60 2.60 -16.08 0.34
N VAL A 61 3.21 -16.77 -0.63
CA VAL A 61 3.91 -16.11 -1.73
C VAL A 61 2.90 -15.43 -2.65
N THR A 62 1.85 -16.13 -3.07
CA THR A 62 0.77 -15.53 -3.89
C THR A 62 0.07 -14.38 -3.15
N HIS A 63 -0.10 -14.51 -1.84
CA HIS A 63 -0.63 -13.44 -0.99
C HIS A 63 0.24 -12.19 -1.06
N GLY A 64 1.56 -12.31 -0.82
CA GLY A 64 2.47 -11.19 -0.91
C GLY A 64 2.52 -10.55 -2.31
N LEU A 65 2.41 -11.36 -3.37
CA LEU A 65 2.30 -10.85 -4.73
C LEU A 65 1.01 -10.07 -4.96
N ALA A 66 -0.12 -10.52 -4.40
CA ALA A 66 -1.38 -9.78 -4.46
C ALA A 66 -1.26 -8.42 -3.75
N ASP A 67 -0.62 -8.37 -2.57
CA ASP A 67 -0.39 -7.11 -1.86
C ASP A 67 0.49 -6.14 -2.66
N ILE A 68 1.60 -6.63 -3.24
CA ILE A 68 2.47 -5.82 -4.11
C ILE A 68 1.68 -5.28 -5.30
N LEU A 69 0.87 -6.14 -5.94
CA LEU A 69 0.06 -5.74 -7.09
C LEU A 69 -0.94 -4.65 -6.72
N VAL A 70 -1.64 -4.79 -5.60
CA VAL A 70 -2.59 -3.79 -5.10
C VAL A 70 -1.87 -2.48 -4.78
N PHE A 71 -0.73 -2.54 -4.08
CA PHE A 71 0.06 -1.36 -3.73
C PHE A 71 0.52 -0.58 -4.96
N VAL A 72 1.12 -1.27 -5.93
CA VAL A 72 1.64 -0.64 -7.15
C VAL A 72 0.50 -0.11 -8.02
N ALA A 73 -0.57 -0.90 -8.20
CA ALA A 73 -1.72 -0.49 -9.01
C ALA A 73 -2.41 0.75 -8.42
N LEU A 74 -2.66 0.78 -7.11
CA LEU A 74 -3.26 1.93 -6.45
C LEU A 74 -2.33 3.13 -6.42
N GLY A 75 -1.03 2.91 -6.15
CA GLY A 75 -0.02 3.98 -6.12
C GLY A 75 0.08 4.69 -7.46
N TRP A 76 0.15 3.93 -8.55
CA TRP A 76 0.12 4.49 -9.91
C TRP A 76 -1.22 5.13 -10.25
N LEU A 77 -2.35 4.51 -9.88
CA LEU A 77 -3.67 5.08 -10.13
C LEU A 77 -3.84 6.45 -9.45
N PHE A 78 -3.41 6.58 -8.19
CA PHE A 78 -3.50 7.82 -7.43
C PHE A 78 -2.52 8.88 -7.93
N ALA A 79 -1.31 8.49 -8.32
CA ALA A 79 -0.33 9.38 -8.94
C ALA A 79 -0.84 9.90 -10.31
N ALA A 80 -1.35 9.01 -11.16
CA ALA A 80 -1.83 9.35 -12.51
C ALA A 80 -3.08 10.24 -12.49
N ARG A 81 -3.98 10.04 -11.53
CA ARG A 81 -5.17 10.90 -11.36
C ARG A 81 -4.85 12.24 -10.73
N GLY A 82 -3.59 12.48 -10.35
CA GLY A 82 -3.18 13.70 -9.68
C GLY A 82 -4.02 13.97 -8.43
N ILE A 83 -4.51 12.91 -7.75
CA ILE A 83 -5.32 13.09 -6.54
C ILE A 83 -4.49 13.97 -5.63
N PRO A 84 -4.97 15.16 -5.25
CA PRO A 84 -4.24 16.05 -4.37
C PRO A 84 -4.31 15.43 -2.98
N ALA A 85 -3.49 14.41 -2.75
CA ALA A 85 -3.00 14.15 -1.44
C ALA A 85 -2.26 15.43 -1.09
N ARG A 86 -2.86 16.26 -0.24
CA ARG A 86 -2.31 17.53 0.25
C ARG A 86 -0.95 17.23 0.88
N GLY A 87 0.11 17.10 0.08
CA GLY A 87 1.41 16.56 0.48
C GLY A 87 1.36 15.31 1.37
N LEU A 88 2.50 14.99 1.99
CA LEU A 88 2.52 14.27 3.26
C LEU A 88 1.87 15.16 4.34
N THR A 89 0.55 15.24 4.35
CA THR A 89 -0.17 15.86 5.47
C THR A 89 -0.07 14.97 6.69
N ILE A 90 -0.11 15.59 7.86
CA ILE A 90 -0.27 14.88 9.14
C ILE A 90 -1.45 13.91 9.08
N GLY A 91 -2.55 14.27 8.40
CA GLY A 91 -3.70 13.38 8.19
C GLY A 91 -3.36 12.08 7.46
N LEU A 92 -2.51 12.11 6.43
CA LEU A 92 -2.09 10.90 5.72
C LEU A 92 -1.22 10.00 6.60
N VAL A 93 -0.28 10.60 7.35
CA VAL A 93 0.57 9.87 8.29
C VAL A 93 -0.27 9.22 9.39
N VAL A 94 -1.22 9.96 9.96
CA VAL A 94 -2.16 9.44 10.97
C VAL A 94 -3.03 8.33 10.38
N ALA A 95 -3.55 8.49 9.17
CA ALA A 95 -4.37 7.47 8.52
C ALA A 95 -3.57 6.18 8.26
N LEU A 96 -2.35 6.28 7.76
CA LEU A 96 -1.46 5.13 7.58
C LEU A 96 -1.13 4.47 8.91
N GLY A 97 -0.77 5.26 9.93
CA GLY A 97 -0.48 4.74 11.27
C GLY A 97 -1.68 4.03 11.88
N ALA A 98 -2.87 4.61 11.77
CA ALA A 98 -4.12 3.99 12.22
C ALA A 98 -4.42 2.70 11.46
N ALA A 99 -4.23 2.68 10.13
CA ALA A 99 -4.40 1.48 9.32
C ALA A 99 -3.45 0.35 9.78
N VAL A 100 -2.19 0.67 10.07
CA VAL A 100 -1.19 -0.28 10.59
C VAL A 100 -1.59 -0.83 11.96
N VAL A 101 -2.01 0.03 12.89
CA VAL A 101 -2.43 -0.39 14.23
C VAL A 101 -3.67 -1.29 14.15
N VAL A 102 -4.69 -0.88 13.38
CA VAL A 102 -5.92 -1.66 13.21
C VAL A 102 -5.63 -2.99 12.52
N ALA A 103 -4.84 -2.99 11.43
CA ALA A 103 -4.45 -4.19 10.73
C ALA A 103 -3.67 -5.16 11.63
N GLY A 104 -2.67 -4.65 12.36
CA GLY A 104 -1.88 -5.47 13.27
C GLY A 104 -2.71 -6.07 14.40
N ALA A 105 -3.59 -5.27 15.02
CA ALA A 105 -4.47 -5.73 16.07
C ALA A 105 -5.48 -6.77 15.57
N ALA A 106 -6.09 -6.54 14.40
CA ALA A 106 -7.02 -7.47 13.80
C ALA A 106 -6.33 -8.80 13.44
N LEU A 107 -5.19 -8.74 12.76
CA LEU A 107 -4.44 -9.94 12.36
C LEU A 107 -3.93 -10.73 13.57
N GLY A 108 -3.39 -10.04 14.57
CA GLY A 108 -2.98 -10.66 15.83
C GLY A 108 -4.16 -11.31 16.55
N GLY A 109 -5.30 -10.61 16.62
CA GLY A 109 -6.53 -11.15 17.21
C GLY A 109 -7.02 -12.41 16.51
N TRP A 110 -6.98 -12.45 15.18
CA TRP A 110 -7.36 -13.63 14.40
C TRP A 110 -6.53 -14.86 14.78
N PHE A 111 -5.19 -14.76 14.74
CA PHE A 111 -4.30 -15.89 15.04
C PHE A 111 -4.24 -16.29 16.52
N ILE A 112 -4.66 -15.41 17.44
CA ILE A 112 -4.71 -15.72 18.88
C ILE A 112 -6.04 -16.39 19.25
N LEU A 113 -7.14 -16.03 18.58
CA LEU A 113 -8.49 -16.43 18.97
C LEU A 113 -9.08 -17.56 18.10
N PHE A 114 -8.53 -17.79 16.91
CA PHE A 114 -8.99 -18.80 15.94
C PHE A 114 -7.81 -19.66 15.48
#